data_AF-A0A9P6GAA4-F1
#
_entry.id   AF-A0A9P6GAA4-F1
#
_cell.length_a   1.000
_cell.length_b   1.000
_cell.length_c   1.000
_cell.angle_alpha   90.00
_cell.angle_beta   90.00
_cell.angle_gamma   90.00
#
_symmetry.space_group_name_H-M   'P 1'
#
loop_
_entity.id
_entity.type
_entity.pdbx_description
1 polymer ?
#
loop_
_entity_poly.entity_id
_entity_poly.type
_entity_poly.pdbx_seq_one_letter_code
_entity_poly.pdbx_strand_id
1 'polypeptide(L)'
;MSLDFSTGPNDPLYDDFGRHLANMSFSAALAHPTFIQDFEAATGATPLPRWICELYAYITKAKKPESRLRQRPKSKDRSVDAANWIKHTNSSQSKGGVRKRKSEIASPRVRKSKYAMPRPINAVQYQRHAIQLMSSVLNTRANASPFTLVLDDLNQRAIPFLQQLVVRALSRNINVVVVSFEGTRFHPAVRNVSAWGNRTAATILADIEKALSDRKESLVIVDSMYDALATKNIDTAALFNLVVMKYASNLVGVYHGDVLPEPSASGADAYAPPPLELLKFMATSIITCRSLAHVLAAKAARERSLAEPTFGMQTGAEGIVQCLHANDQRGIVLEAEFRRKSGRPESETYFLRPVRGSDFHQPIGPQQHYGTLKQELVVLLEQHPAFANKNVVGMVAAADNEMETSFNLGLTDKQKTAREGVVLPYFDAQKQEGGEGGRILYDMGEEDDFDEEEDEI
;
A
#
# COMPACT_ATOMS: atom_id res chain seq x y z
N MET A 1 7.56 -17.89 -23.76
CA MET A 1 8.65 -18.82 -24.11
C MET A 1 9.93 -18.14 -23.65
N SER A 2 10.64 -18.71 -22.68
CA SER A 2 11.92 -18.19 -22.17
C SER A 2 13.00 -18.44 -23.23
N LEU A 3 13.61 -17.38 -23.73
CA LEU A 3 14.77 -17.46 -24.62
C LEU A 3 16.02 -17.31 -23.76
N ASP A 4 16.76 -18.40 -23.57
CA ASP A 4 18.10 -18.38 -22.98
C ASP A 4 19.09 -17.90 -24.04
N PHE A 5 19.74 -16.76 -23.77
CA PHE A 5 20.86 -16.24 -24.58
C PHE A 5 22.15 -16.48 -23.79
N SER A 6 22.80 -17.62 -24.03
CA SER A 6 24.14 -17.90 -23.51
C SER A 6 25.16 -18.00 -24.64
N THR A 7 25.75 -16.87 -25.04
CA THR A 7 27.06 -16.82 -25.71
C THR A 7 27.77 -15.53 -25.31
N GLY A 8 29.08 -15.63 -24.99
CA GLY A 8 29.86 -14.66 -24.21
C GLY A 8 30.20 -13.30 -24.87
N PRO A 9 30.83 -12.38 -24.11
CA PRO A 9 30.68 -10.92 -24.29
C PRO A 9 31.69 -10.22 -25.22
N ASN A 10 32.37 -10.90 -26.15
CA ASN A 10 33.55 -10.32 -26.82
C ASN A 10 33.50 -10.28 -28.37
N ASP A 11 32.32 -10.16 -29.00
CA ASP A 11 32.24 -9.90 -30.45
C ASP A 11 31.84 -8.45 -30.77
N PRO A 12 32.72 -7.62 -31.38
CA PRO A 12 32.45 -6.21 -31.70
C PRO A 12 31.42 -6.01 -32.83
N LEU A 13 30.99 -7.08 -33.50
CA LEU A 13 29.89 -7.07 -34.47
C LEU A 13 28.49 -7.03 -33.80
N TYR A 14 28.40 -7.28 -32.48
CA TYR A 14 27.13 -7.33 -31.76
C TYR A 14 26.57 -5.94 -31.42
N ASP A 15 27.45 -4.95 -31.25
CA ASP A 15 27.10 -3.65 -30.67
C ASP A 15 26.45 -2.69 -31.67
N ASP A 16 26.85 -2.74 -32.95
CA ASP A 16 26.19 -1.95 -34.01
C ASP A 16 24.92 -2.64 -34.53
N PHE A 17 24.92 -3.98 -34.61
CA PHE A 17 23.78 -4.75 -35.10
C PHE A 17 22.60 -4.75 -34.11
N GLY A 18 22.88 -4.81 -32.81
CA GLY A 18 21.86 -4.73 -31.74
C GLY A 18 21.13 -3.39 -31.70
N ARG A 19 21.82 -2.28 -32.01
CA ARG A 19 21.24 -0.93 -32.04
C ARG A 19 20.30 -0.72 -33.23
N HIS A 20 20.59 -1.31 -34.39
CA HIS A 20 19.71 -1.24 -35.56
C HIS A 20 18.43 -2.07 -35.38
N LEU A 21 18.52 -3.24 -34.74
CA LEU A 21 17.37 -4.11 -34.49
C LEU A 21 16.41 -3.59 -33.41
N ALA A 22 16.91 -2.84 -32.42
CA ALA A 22 16.09 -2.28 -31.35
C ALA A 22 15.02 -1.28 -31.84
N ASN A 23 15.24 -0.65 -33.00
CA ASN A 23 14.34 0.33 -33.61
C ASN A 23 13.46 -0.27 -34.72
N MET A 24 13.61 -1.55 -35.06
CA MET A 24 12.84 -2.20 -36.11
C MET A 24 11.60 -2.90 -35.55
N SER A 25 10.44 -2.62 -36.17
CA SER A 25 9.25 -3.44 -35.97
C SER A 25 9.47 -4.80 -36.64
N PHE A 26 9.90 -5.79 -35.86
CA PHE A 26 10.12 -7.16 -36.36
C PHE A 26 8.89 -7.77 -37.04
N SER A 27 7.68 -7.39 -36.61
CA SER A 27 6.44 -7.83 -37.24
C SER A 27 6.24 -7.26 -38.65
N ALA A 28 6.69 -6.04 -38.92
CA ALA A 28 6.66 -5.42 -40.24
C ALA A 28 7.80 -5.96 -41.13
N ALA A 29 8.98 -6.14 -40.56
CA ALA A 29 10.17 -6.64 -41.27
C ALA A 29 9.98 -8.09 -41.75
N LEU A 30 9.50 -8.98 -40.87
CA LEU A 30 9.26 -10.41 -41.20
C LEU A 30 8.03 -10.62 -42.08
N ALA A 31 7.20 -9.60 -42.31
CA ALA A 31 6.10 -9.64 -43.26
C ALA A 31 6.56 -9.36 -44.70
N HIS A 32 7.76 -8.82 -44.90
CA HIS A 32 8.31 -8.55 -46.22
C HIS A 32 8.84 -9.86 -46.84
N PRO A 33 8.42 -10.24 -48.06
CA PRO A 33 8.75 -11.54 -48.65
C PRO A 33 10.24 -11.73 -48.94
N THR A 34 11.00 -10.63 -49.05
CA THR A 34 12.45 -10.63 -49.34
C THR A 34 13.31 -10.61 -48.09
N PHE A 35 12.73 -10.39 -46.90
CA PHE A 35 13.50 -10.14 -45.68
C PHE A 35 14.50 -11.25 -45.35
N ILE A 36 14.13 -12.51 -45.58
CA ILE A 36 15.00 -13.66 -45.32
C ILE A 36 16.20 -13.65 -46.28
N GLN A 37 15.97 -13.34 -47.57
CA GLN A 37 17.04 -13.26 -48.58
C GLN A 37 17.98 -12.09 -48.31
N ASP A 38 17.41 -10.94 -47.91
CA ASP A 38 18.17 -9.73 -47.59
C ASP A 38 19.00 -9.93 -46.30
N PHE A 39 18.46 -10.67 -45.32
CA PHE A 39 19.16 -10.99 -44.07
C PHE A 39 20.29 -12.00 -44.28
N GLU A 40 20.09 -13.02 -45.11
CA GLU A 40 21.14 -13.97 -45.51
C GLU A 40 22.27 -13.27 -46.27
N ALA A 41 21.93 -12.35 -47.19
CA ALA A 41 22.90 -11.56 -47.93
C ALA A 41 23.71 -10.60 -47.04
N ALA A 42 23.09 -10.01 -46.02
CA ALA A 42 23.75 -9.06 -45.13
C ALA A 42 24.64 -9.72 -44.06
N THR A 43 24.28 -10.92 -43.59
CA THR A 43 24.98 -11.58 -42.48
C THR A 43 25.93 -12.69 -42.93
N GLY A 44 25.77 -13.21 -44.16
CA GLY A 44 26.55 -14.35 -44.67
C GLY A 44 26.34 -15.65 -43.89
N ALA A 45 25.43 -15.67 -42.91
CA ALA A 45 25.23 -16.77 -41.98
C ALA A 45 24.28 -17.80 -42.60
N THR A 46 24.85 -18.93 -43.03
CA THR A 46 24.10 -20.12 -43.41
C THR A 46 24.57 -21.32 -42.56
N PRO A 47 23.67 -22.01 -41.81
CA PRO A 47 22.23 -21.79 -41.72
C PRO A 47 21.84 -20.61 -40.80
N LEU A 48 20.64 -20.07 -41.03
CA LEU A 48 20.05 -19.00 -40.22
C LEU A 48 20.00 -19.35 -38.73
N PRO A 49 20.20 -18.37 -37.83
CA PRO A 49 20.03 -18.55 -36.39
C PRO A 49 18.64 -19.11 -36.05
N ARG A 50 18.62 -20.16 -35.21
CA ARG A 50 17.42 -20.93 -34.85
C ARG A 50 16.25 -20.07 -34.34
N TRP A 51 16.55 -19.00 -33.62
CA TRP A 51 15.54 -18.08 -33.08
C TRP A 51 14.77 -17.33 -34.18
N ILE A 52 15.39 -17.02 -35.32
CA ILE A 52 14.74 -16.36 -36.47
C ILE A 52 13.76 -17.32 -37.12
N CYS A 53 14.17 -18.58 -37.32
CA CYS A 53 13.31 -19.62 -37.85
C CYS A 53 12.09 -19.89 -36.95
N GLU A 54 12.29 -19.94 -35.64
CA GLU A 54 11.22 -20.13 -34.65
C GLU A 54 10.25 -18.93 -34.62
N LEU A 55 10.77 -17.71 -34.72
CA LEU A 55 9.96 -16.48 -34.77
C LEU A 55 9.13 -16.41 -36.07
N TYR A 56 9.72 -16.74 -37.22
CA TYR A 56 9.03 -16.78 -38.52
C TYR A 56 7.92 -17.85 -38.54
N ALA A 57 8.17 -19.04 -37.98
CA ALA A 57 7.18 -20.10 -37.86
C ALA A 57 6.00 -19.73 -36.93
N TYR A 58 6.28 -18.98 -35.86
CA TYR A 58 5.25 -18.48 -34.95
C TYR A 58 4.31 -17.46 -35.63
N ILE A 59 4.89 -16.49 -36.33
CA ILE A 59 4.12 -15.42 -37.00
C ILE A 59 3.30 -15.98 -38.17
N THR A 60 3.85 -16.93 -38.94
CA THR A 60 3.11 -17.58 -40.04
C THR A 60 2.00 -18.50 -39.55
N LYS A 61 2.16 -19.17 -38.40
CA LYS A 61 1.07 -19.91 -37.74
C LYS A 61 -0.06 -18.99 -37.27
N ALA A 62 0.25 -17.81 -36.74
CA ALA A 62 -0.75 -16.84 -36.30
C ALA A 62 -1.62 -16.27 -37.44
N LYS A 63 -1.18 -16.39 -38.70
CA LYS A 63 -1.92 -15.94 -39.89
C LYS A 63 -2.79 -17.01 -40.55
N LYS A 64 -2.78 -18.27 -40.10
CA LYS A 64 -3.75 -19.26 -40.61
C LYS A 64 -5.11 -19.02 -39.96
N PRO A 65 -6.19 -18.76 -40.72
CA PRO A 65 -7.53 -18.69 -40.15
C PRO A 65 -7.90 -20.09 -39.65
N GLU A 66 -8.26 -20.21 -38.37
CA GLU A 66 -8.87 -21.41 -37.80
C GLU A 66 -10.21 -21.69 -38.50
N SER A 67 -10.15 -22.40 -39.62
CA SER A 67 -11.32 -22.97 -40.24
C SER A 67 -11.78 -24.18 -39.42
N ARG A 68 -13.01 -24.07 -38.91
CA ARG A 68 -13.87 -25.12 -38.35
C ARG A 68 -13.40 -25.73 -37.03
N LEU A 69 -14.13 -25.41 -35.95
CA LEU A 69 -14.54 -26.40 -34.94
C LEU A 69 -15.81 -25.94 -34.18
N ARG A 70 -16.93 -26.55 -34.60
CA ARG A 70 -18.09 -27.04 -33.82
C ARG A 70 -18.94 -26.03 -33.03
N GLN A 71 -20.09 -25.70 -33.63
CA GLN A 71 -21.28 -25.17 -32.97
C GLN A 71 -21.76 -26.13 -31.86
N ARG A 72 -21.91 -25.60 -30.64
CA ARG A 72 -22.63 -26.26 -29.55
C ARG A 72 -24.15 -26.11 -29.76
N PRO A 73 -24.97 -27.15 -29.48
CA PRO A 73 -26.42 -27.06 -29.63
C PRO A 73 -27.04 -26.17 -28.55
N LYS A 74 -28.05 -25.39 -28.97
CA LYS A 74 -28.84 -24.46 -28.15
C LYS A 74 -29.62 -25.20 -27.05
N SER A 75 -29.43 -24.83 -25.79
CA SER A 75 -30.30 -25.25 -24.69
C SER A 75 -31.57 -24.38 -24.67
N LYS A 76 -32.72 -25.05 -24.59
CA LYS A 76 -34.06 -24.47 -24.62
C LYS A 76 -34.35 -23.64 -23.36
N ASP A 77 -35.03 -22.52 -23.59
CA ASP A 77 -35.71 -21.70 -22.60
C ASP A 77 -36.66 -22.50 -21.71
N ARG A 78 -36.61 -22.23 -20.41
CA ARG A 78 -37.75 -22.33 -19.51
C ARG A 78 -37.75 -21.11 -18.59
N SER A 79 -38.67 -20.20 -18.89
CA SER A 79 -39.09 -19.10 -18.03
C SER A 79 -39.69 -19.66 -16.73
N VAL A 80 -39.15 -19.22 -15.59
CA VAL A 80 -39.79 -19.41 -14.29
C VAL A 80 -40.39 -18.08 -13.87
N ASP A 81 -41.67 -18.14 -13.54
CA ASP A 81 -42.57 -17.03 -13.29
C ASP A 81 -42.05 -16.04 -12.24
N ALA A 82 -41.92 -14.79 -12.68
CA ALA A 82 -41.75 -13.62 -11.84
C ALA A 82 -43.14 -13.13 -11.38
N ALA A 83 -43.69 -13.78 -10.35
CA ALA A 83 -44.85 -13.28 -9.63
C ALA A 83 -44.78 -13.76 -8.18
N ASN A 84 -44.11 -12.98 -7.32
CA ASN A 84 -44.38 -12.82 -5.88
C ASN A 84 -43.16 -12.25 -5.14
N TRP A 85 -42.90 -10.95 -5.29
CA TRP A 85 -42.26 -10.18 -4.22
C TRP A 85 -42.56 -8.68 -4.38
N ILE A 86 -43.81 -8.30 -4.16
CA ILE A 86 -44.15 -6.94 -3.76
C ILE A 86 -45.21 -7.07 -2.68
N LYS A 87 -44.86 -6.77 -1.42
CA LYS A 87 -45.83 -6.49 -0.37
C LYS A 87 -45.62 -5.06 0.09
N HIS A 88 -46.49 -4.18 -0.38
CA HIS A 88 -46.73 -2.88 0.23
C HIS A 88 -48.02 -2.95 1.06
N THR A 89 -48.06 -2.11 2.11
CA THR A 89 -49.22 -1.70 2.92
C THR A 89 -49.75 -2.74 3.91
N ASN A 90 -50.39 -2.37 5.02
CA ASN A 90 -50.29 -1.27 5.99
C ASN A 90 -51.20 -1.74 7.14
N SER A 91 -50.96 -1.23 8.35
CA SER A 91 -52.00 -0.84 9.32
C SER A 91 -53.23 -1.75 9.54
N SER A 92 -53.36 -2.31 10.74
CA SER A 92 -54.31 -1.78 11.77
C SER A 92 -54.52 -2.76 12.92
N GLN A 93 -54.71 -2.17 14.10
CA GLN A 93 -55.44 -2.64 15.28
C GLN A 93 -56.02 -4.07 15.28
N SER A 94 -55.66 -4.89 16.27
CA SER A 94 -56.52 -5.15 17.43
C SER A 94 -55.93 -6.17 18.42
N LYS A 95 -56.03 -5.81 19.70
CA LYS A 95 -56.41 -6.62 20.88
C LYS A 95 -55.98 -8.10 20.99
N GLY A 96 -55.18 -8.38 22.03
CA GLY A 96 -55.47 -9.49 22.96
C GLY A 96 -54.39 -10.57 23.14
N GLY A 97 -53.81 -10.62 24.36
CA GLY A 97 -53.16 -11.80 25.00
C GLY A 97 -51.84 -12.26 24.37
N VAL A 98 -50.72 -12.44 25.07
CA VAL A 98 -50.51 -13.14 26.35
C VAL A 98 -49.21 -12.62 26.98
N ARG A 99 -49.27 -12.28 28.27
CA ARG A 99 -48.11 -11.92 29.09
C ARG A 99 -47.20 -13.14 29.31
N LYS A 100 -45.89 -13.01 29.05
CA LYS A 100 -44.85 -13.79 29.73
C LYS A 100 -43.83 -12.87 30.39
N ARG A 101 -43.37 -13.34 31.55
CA ARG A 101 -42.87 -12.61 32.71
C ARG A 101 -41.50 -11.96 32.50
N LYS A 102 -41.35 -10.82 33.17
CA LYS A 102 -40.11 -10.11 33.50
C LYS A 102 -39.21 -11.04 34.32
N SER A 103 -37.96 -11.24 33.91
CA SER A 103 -36.89 -11.63 34.81
C SER A 103 -35.77 -10.62 34.67
N GLU A 104 -35.65 -9.79 35.69
CA GLU A 104 -34.50 -8.94 35.96
C GLU A 104 -33.46 -9.82 36.64
N ILE A 105 -32.32 -10.06 35.97
CA ILE A 105 -31.04 -10.27 36.66
C ILE A 105 -30.03 -9.42 35.89
N ALA A 106 -29.73 -8.27 36.48
CA ALA A 106 -28.72 -7.35 36.02
C ALA A 106 -27.33 -7.92 36.36
N SER A 107 -26.46 -8.01 35.36
CA SER A 107 -25.01 -8.06 35.54
C SER A 107 -24.43 -6.71 35.12
N PRO A 108 -23.42 -6.17 35.81
CA PRO A 108 -22.98 -4.80 35.61
C PRO A 108 -22.31 -4.68 34.24
N ARG A 109 -23.01 -4.04 33.30
CA ARG A 109 -22.39 -3.55 32.07
C ARG A 109 -21.37 -2.49 32.46
N VAL A 110 -20.10 -2.86 32.36
CA VAL A 110 -19.00 -1.94 32.09
C VAL A 110 -19.52 -0.92 31.10
N ARG A 111 -19.60 0.35 31.52
CA ARG A 111 -20.05 1.48 30.69
C ARG A 111 -19.09 1.57 29.51
N LYS A 112 -19.44 0.92 28.39
CA LYS A 112 -18.76 1.11 27.12
C LYS A 112 -18.93 2.59 26.76
N SER A 113 -17.81 3.30 26.76
CA SER A 113 -17.69 4.68 26.26
C SER A 113 -18.48 4.81 24.96
N LYS A 114 -19.45 5.73 24.94
CA LYS A 114 -20.34 6.00 23.79
C LYS A 114 -19.60 6.61 22.58
N TYR A 115 -18.27 6.75 22.64
CA TYR A 115 -17.46 7.36 21.59
C TYR A 115 -16.39 6.42 21.00
N ALA A 116 -16.37 5.14 21.39
CA ALA A 116 -15.52 4.15 20.72
C ALA A 116 -16.32 3.43 19.62
N MET A 117 -16.14 3.86 18.36
CA MET A 117 -16.56 3.05 17.22
C MET A 117 -15.85 1.68 17.28
N PRO A 118 -16.52 0.60 16.84
CA PRO A 118 -16.02 -0.76 17.00
C PRO A 118 -14.73 -0.94 16.20
N ARG A 119 -13.67 -1.36 16.88
CA ARG A 119 -12.52 -1.99 16.20
C ARG A 119 -13.04 -3.19 15.41
N PRO A 120 -12.49 -3.49 14.22
CA PRO A 120 -12.89 -4.67 13.48
C PRO A 120 -12.76 -5.90 14.38
N ILE A 121 -13.86 -6.62 14.56
CA ILE A 121 -13.95 -7.75 15.50
C ILE A 121 -13.23 -8.97 14.90
N ASN A 122 -13.02 -8.98 13.57
CA ASN A 122 -12.48 -10.11 12.82
C ASN A 122 -11.38 -9.66 11.85
N ALA A 123 -10.33 -10.46 11.69
CA ALA A 123 -9.18 -10.20 10.83
C ALA A 123 -9.58 -9.89 9.38
N VAL A 124 -10.58 -10.60 8.84
CA VAL A 124 -11.08 -10.35 7.47
C VAL A 124 -11.72 -8.95 7.34
N GLN A 125 -12.41 -8.47 8.37
CA GLN A 125 -13.00 -7.13 8.36
C GLN A 125 -11.93 -6.05 8.39
N TYR A 126 -10.90 -6.26 9.22
CA TYR A 126 -9.74 -5.39 9.28
C TYR A 126 -9.02 -5.31 7.92
N GLN A 127 -8.76 -6.46 7.29
CA GLN A 127 -8.11 -6.52 5.98
C GLN A 127 -8.88 -5.75 4.91
N ARG A 128 -10.21 -5.97 4.85
CA ARG A 128 -11.08 -5.24 3.92
C ARG A 128 -11.05 -3.74 4.18
N HIS A 129 -11.10 -3.32 5.44
CA HIS A 129 -11.02 -1.91 5.83
C HIS A 129 -9.69 -1.29 5.38
N ALA A 130 -8.56 -1.92 5.71
CA ALA A 130 -7.24 -1.43 5.35
C ALA A 130 -7.07 -1.32 3.82
N ILE A 131 -7.46 -2.34 3.06
CA ILE A 131 -7.39 -2.30 1.60
C ILE A 131 -8.31 -1.21 1.04
N GLN A 132 -9.49 -1.00 1.63
CA GLN A 132 -10.41 0.05 1.22
C GLN A 132 -9.83 1.45 1.43
N LEU A 133 -9.08 1.69 2.52
CA LEU A 133 -8.40 2.97 2.75
C LEU A 133 -7.40 3.28 1.64
N MET A 134 -6.48 2.35 1.37
CA MET A 134 -5.48 2.54 0.31
C MET A 134 -6.12 2.62 -1.08
N SER A 135 -7.10 1.77 -1.37
CA SER A 135 -7.86 1.82 -2.63
C SER A 135 -8.61 3.15 -2.82
N SER A 136 -9.06 3.79 -1.73
CA SER A 136 -9.72 5.09 -1.82
C SER A 136 -8.77 6.20 -2.28
N VAL A 137 -7.52 6.19 -1.82
CA VAL A 137 -6.46 7.12 -2.24
C VAL A 137 -6.02 6.82 -3.67
N LEU A 138 -5.71 5.57 -3.99
CA LEU A 138 -5.29 5.16 -5.34
C LEU A 138 -6.34 5.43 -6.42
N ASN A 139 -7.62 5.29 -6.08
CA ASN A 139 -8.70 5.59 -6.99
C ASN A 139 -9.01 7.07 -7.07
N THR A 140 -8.29 7.96 -6.37
CA THR A 140 -8.50 9.42 -6.33
C THR A 140 -9.96 9.79 -6.03
N ARG A 141 -10.56 9.12 -5.04
CA ARG A 141 -11.93 9.45 -4.62
C ARG A 141 -11.97 10.84 -4.00
N ALA A 142 -12.99 11.62 -4.33
CA ALA A 142 -13.24 12.90 -3.68
C ALA A 142 -13.30 12.71 -2.15
N ASN A 143 -12.63 13.59 -1.41
CA ASN A 143 -12.52 13.57 0.05
C ASN A 143 -11.81 12.35 0.68
N ALA A 144 -11.13 11.50 -0.11
CA ALA A 144 -10.32 10.42 0.47
C ALA A 144 -9.07 10.99 1.16
N SER A 145 -8.32 11.84 0.46
CA SER A 145 -7.14 12.53 0.99
C SER A 145 -6.93 13.81 0.17
N PRO A 146 -7.29 15.01 0.68
CA PRO A 146 -7.07 16.25 -0.05
C PRO A 146 -5.59 16.51 -0.36
N PHE A 147 -4.69 16.13 0.55
CA PHE A 147 -3.25 16.18 0.32
C PHE A 147 -2.57 14.87 0.73
N THR A 148 -1.97 14.21 -0.25
CA THR A 148 -1.20 12.98 -0.06
C THR A 148 0.28 13.30 -0.27
N LEU A 149 1.07 13.16 0.79
CA LEU A 149 2.53 13.27 0.73
C LEU A 149 3.11 11.88 0.47
N VAL A 150 3.94 11.76 -0.56
CA VAL A 150 4.68 10.55 -0.88
C VAL A 150 6.13 10.81 -0.54
N LEU A 151 6.70 9.98 0.32
CA LEU A 151 8.11 10.00 0.67
C LEU A 151 8.79 8.86 -0.09
N ASP A 152 9.80 9.19 -0.88
CA ASP A 152 10.60 8.23 -1.60
C ASP A 152 12.09 8.52 -1.46
N ASP A 153 12.91 7.57 -1.88
CA ASP A 153 14.37 7.67 -1.82
C ASP A 153 14.99 7.05 -3.08
N LEU A 154 16.29 7.21 -3.31
CA LEU A 154 17.03 6.53 -4.39
C LEU A 154 16.83 5.00 -4.41
N ASN A 155 16.66 4.40 -3.24
CA ASN A 155 16.45 2.96 -3.09
C ASN A 155 15.07 2.50 -3.56
N GLN A 156 14.07 3.37 -3.51
CA GLN A 156 12.75 3.08 -4.02
C GLN A 156 12.04 4.39 -4.39
N ARG A 157 11.98 4.67 -5.68
CA ARG A 157 11.29 5.85 -6.23
C ARG A 157 9.77 5.69 -6.14
N ALA A 158 9.05 6.82 -6.05
CA ALA A 158 7.59 6.90 -6.02
C ALA A 158 6.90 6.54 -7.35
N ILE A 159 7.66 6.46 -8.46
CA ILE A 159 7.13 6.29 -9.82
C ILE A 159 6.10 5.14 -9.95
N PRO A 160 6.32 3.93 -9.42
CA PRO A 160 5.33 2.84 -9.54
C PRO A 160 4.00 3.16 -8.87
N PHE A 161 4.03 3.91 -7.77
CA PHE A 161 2.84 4.39 -7.06
C PHE A 161 2.13 5.50 -7.84
N LEU A 162 2.89 6.49 -8.35
CA LEU A 162 2.33 7.56 -9.18
C LEU A 162 1.70 7.03 -10.47
N GLN A 163 2.34 6.06 -11.13
CA GLN A 163 1.78 5.43 -12.34
C GLN A 163 0.41 4.80 -12.06
N GLN A 164 0.24 4.17 -10.89
CA GLN A 164 -1.04 3.59 -10.48
C GLN A 164 -2.11 4.66 -10.27
N LEU A 165 -1.76 5.78 -9.63
CA LEU A 165 -2.65 6.94 -9.49
C LEU A 165 -3.07 7.50 -10.85
N VAL A 166 -2.11 7.71 -11.75
CA VAL A 166 -2.37 8.27 -13.09
C VAL A 166 -3.25 7.34 -13.90
N VAL A 167 -2.94 6.04 -13.97
CA VAL A 167 -3.73 5.08 -14.75
C VAL A 167 -5.15 4.96 -14.21
N ARG A 168 -5.32 4.93 -12.88
CA ARG A 168 -6.66 4.87 -12.25
C ARG A 168 -7.45 6.17 -12.43
N ALA A 169 -6.79 7.33 -12.38
CA ALA A 169 -7.41 8.62 -12.65
C ALA A 169 -7.88 8.70 -14.12
N LEU A 170 -7.03 8.30 -15.08
CA LEU A 170 -7.38 8.26 -16.50
C LEU A 170 -8.49 7.25 -16.81
N SER A 171 -8.54 6.10 -16.11
CA SER A 171 -9.65 5.12 -16.20
C SER A 171 -11.00 5.73 -15.78
N ARG A 172 -10.98 6.66 -14.81
CA ARG A 172 -12.16 7.39 -14.33
C ARG A 172 -12.45 8.68 -15.11
N ASN A 173 -11.69 8.98 -16.17
CA ASN A 173 -11.73 10.26 -16.89
C ASN A 173 -11.50 11.50 -16.00
N ILE A 174 -10.67 11.35 -14.95
CA ILE A 174 -10.24 12.47 -14.11
C ILE A 174 -9.11 13.21 -14.82
N ASN A 175 -9.11 14.53 -14.72
CA ASN A 175 -8.04 15.36 -15.27
C ASN A 175 -6.75 15.16 -14.47
N VAL A 176 -5.67 14.75 -15.11
CA VAL A 176 -4.38 14.57 -14.45
C VAL A 176 -3.45 15.70 -14.87
N VAL A 177 -3.02 16.50 -13.89
CA VAL A 177 -2.05 17.58 -14.06
C VAL A 177 -0.78 17.20 -13.32
N VAL A 178 0.35 17.16 -14.02
CA VAL A 178 1.66 16.93 -13.39
C VAL A 178 2.45 18.22 -13.46
N VAL A 179 2.88 18.71 -12.29
CA VAL A 179 3.85 19.79 -12.15
C VAL A 179 5.23 19.14 -12.15
N SER A 180 6.02 19.42 -13.18
CA SER A 180 7.29 18.74 -13.42
C SER A 180 8.51 19.62 -13.13
N PHE A 181 9.31 19.20 -12.17
CA PHE A 181 10.65 19.71 -11.87
C PHE A 181 11.73 18.83 -12.50
N GLU A 182 11.53 17.52 -12.45
CA GLU A 182 12.48 16.50 -12.96
C GLU A 182 11.87 15.58 -14.03
N GLY A 183 10.53 15.44 -14.05
CA GLY A 183 9.85 14.57 -14.98
C GLY A 183 9.87 15.08 -16.43
N THR A 184 10.30 14.23 -17.37
CA THR A 184 10.35 14.58 -18.81
C THR A 184 9.38 13.80 -19.68
N ARG A 185 8.86 12.66 -19.20
CA ARG A 185 8.03 11.75 -19.99
C ARG A 185 6.69 11.51 -19.31
N PHE A 186 5.62 11.85 -20.02
CA PHE A 186 4.25 11.71 -19.52
C PHE A 186 3.37 11.02 -20.56
N HIS A 187 2.29 10.40 -20.11
CA HIS A 187 1.27 9.87 -21.00
C HIS A 187 0.62 11.06 -21.77
N PRO A 188 0.28 10.94 -23.07
CA PRO A 188 -0.24 12.06 -23.86
C PRO A 188 -1.54 12.68 -23.32
N ALA A 189 -2.29 11.92 -22.52
CA ALA A 189 -3.51 12.39 -21.86
C ALA A 189 -3.27 13.22 -20.58
N VAL A 190 -2.03 13.25 -20.07
CA VAL A 190 -1.65 13.98 -18.87
C VAL A 190 -1.24 15.39 -19.25
N ARG A 191 -1.79 16.39 -18.57
CA ARG A 191 -1.40 17.79 -18.74
C ARG A 191 -0.11 18.04 -17.95
N ASN A 192 0.92 18.50 -18.64
CA ASN A 192 2.19 18.83 -17.99
C ASN A 192 2.30 20.35 -17.76
N VAL A 193 2.60 20.75 -16.53
CA VAL A 193 3.01 22.11 -16.16
C VAL A 193 4.50 22.04 -15.84
N SER A 194 5.33 22.46 -16.77
CA SER A 194 6.78 22.48 -16.56
C SER A 194 7.18 23.57 -15.56
N ALA A 195 7.84 23.17 -14.47
CA ALA A 195 8.30 24.05 -13.39
C ALA A 195 9.84 24.22 -13.36
N TRP A 196 10.57 23.52 -14.22
CA TRP A 196 12.00 23.71 -14.46
C TRP A 196 12.37 25.05 -15.13
N GLY A 197 13.65 25.42 -15.09
CA GLY A 197 14.19 26.64 -15.72
C GLY A 197 13.88 27.93 -14.94
N ASN A 198 13.89 29.09 -15.59
CA ASN A 198 13.74 30.41 -14.93
C ASN A 198 12.28 30.82 -14.64
N ARG A 199 11.39 29.84 -14.43
CA ARG A 199 9.98 30.12 -14.10
C ARG A 199 9.84 30.56 -12.64
N THR A 200 8.94 31.51 -12.41
CA THR A 200 8.61 32.03 -11.08
C THR A 200 7.41 31.31 -10.47
N ALA A 201 7.31 31.28 -9.14
CA ALA A 201 6.19 30.65 -8.42
C ALA A 201 4.82 31.11 -8.92
N ALA A 202 4.64 32.41 -9.14
CA ALA A 202 3.38 32.98 -9.63
C ALA A 202 2.99 32.44 -11.02
N THR A 203 3.96 32.28 -11.93
CA THR A 203 3.68 31.72 -13.27
C THR A 203 3.29 30.25 -13.21
N ILE A 204 3.90 29.49 -12.30
CA ILE A 204 3.58 28.06 -12.11
C ILE A 204 2.15 27.93 -11.54
N LEU A 205 1.80 28.72 -10.53
CA LEU A 205 0.44 28.72 -9.95
C LEU A 205 -0.64 29.12 -10.97
N ALA A 206 -0.37 30.12 -11.82
CA ALA A 206 -1.28 30.53 -12.87
C ALA A 206 -1.50 29.44 -13.93
N ASP A 207 -0.45 28.71 -14.29
CA ASP A 207 -0.56 27.57 -15.22
C ASP A 207 -1.32 26.39 -14.61
N ILE A 208 -1.12 26.12 -13.32
CA ILE A 208 -1.91 25.12 -12.59
C ILE A 208 -3.39 25.53 -12.59
N GLU A 209 -3.70 26.80 -12.28
CA GLU A 209 -5.06 27.32 -12.33
C GLU A 209 -5.71 27.12 -13.70
N LYS A 210 -5.00 27.48 -14.77
CA LYS A 210 -5.45 27.28 -16.15
C LYS A 210 -5.63 25.80 -16.50
N ALA A 211 -4.79 24.92 -15.97
CA ALA A 211 -4.92 23.48 -16.21
C ALA A 211 -6.12 22.87 -15.47
N LEU A 212 -6.58 23.50 -14.38
CA LEU A 212 -7.71 23.06 -13.55
C LEU A 212 -9.06 23.65 -14.00
N SER A 213 -9.09 24.85 -14.56
CA SER A 213 -10.33 25.58 -14.91
C SER A 213 -11.29 24.81 -15.82
N ASP A 214 -10.76 23.92 -16.67
CA ASP A 214 -11.54 23.24 -17.70
C ASP A 214 -12.30 22.01 -17.19
N ARG A 215 -12.04 21.56 -15.95
CA ARG A 215 -12.47 20.23 -15.47
C ARG A 215 -12.98 20.28 -14.04
N LYS A 216 -14.02 19.49 -13.76
CA LYS A 216 -14.69 19.45 -12.44
C LYS A 216 -13.90 18.70 -11.37
N GLU A 217 -13.21 17.63 -11.77
CA GLU A 217 -12.39 16.81 -10.88
C GLU A 217 -10.99 16.69 -11.49
N SER A 218 -9.97 17.01 -10.69
CA SER A 218 -8.58 16.90 -11.10
C SER A 218 -7.70 16.24 -10.03
N LEU A 219 -6.65 15.58 -10.50
CA LEU A 219 -5.53 15.08 -9.72
C LEU A 219 -4.31 15.93 -10.08
N VAL A 220 -3.76 16.64 -9.10
CA VAL A 220 -2.52 17.41 -9.26
C VAL A 220 -1.38 16.63 -8.62
N ILE A 221 -0.36 16.29 -9.40
CA ILE A 221 0.85 15.61 -8.93
C ILE A 221 2.01 16.59 -9.03
N VAL A 222 2.74 16.81 -7.94
CA VAL A 222 4.00 17.54 -7.91
C VAL A 222 5.11 16.52 -7.74
N ASP A 223 6.04 16.45 -8.70
CA ASP A 223 7.11 15.44 -8.72
C ASP A 223 8.23 15.70 -7.70
N SER A 224 8.54 16.96 -7.40
CA SER A 224 9.48 17.35 -6.33
C SER A 224 8.91 18.51 -5.52
N MET A 225 8.39 18.19 -4.33
CA MET A 225 7.93 19.18 -3.36
C MET A 225 9.09 19.96 -2.75
N TYR A 226 10.28 19.36 -2.65
CA TYR A 226 11.46 20.09 -2.18
C TYR A 226 11.80 21.25 -3.12
N ASP A 227 11.87 21.01 -4.43
CA ASP A 227 12.15 22.07 -5.41
C ASP A 227 11.06 23.12 -5.50
N ALA A 228 9.79 22.71 -5.33
CA ALA A 228 8.68 23.64 -5.26
C ALA A 228 8.86 24.66 -4.11
N LEU A 229 9.30 24.20 -2.94
CA LEU A 229 9.40 25.02 -1.74
C LEU A 229 10.75 25.73 -1.62
N ALA A 230 11.85 24.99 -1.65
CA ALA A 230 13.19 25.52 -1.41
C ALA A 230 13.73 26.28 -2.63
N THR A 231 13.58 25.71 -3.84
CA THR A 231 14.18 26.28 -5.05
C THR A 231 13.29 27.36 -5.68
N LYS A 232 11.97 27.14 -5.72
CA LYS A 232 11.01 28.06 -6.35
C LYS A 232 10.26 28.97 -5.41
N ASN A 233 10.34 28.77 -4.09
CA ASN A 233 9.63 29.56 -3.09
C ASN A 233 8.12 29.61 -3.37
N ILE A 234 7.53 28.48 -3.80
CA ILE A 234 6.08 28.37 -3.94
C ILE A 234 5.50 28.27 -2.53
N ASP A 235 4.60 29.18 -2.18
CA ASP A 235 3.88 29.11 -0.91
C ASP A 235 2.96 27.86 -0.87
N THR A 236 3.19 26.98 0.10
CA THR A 236 2.38 25.77 0.33
C THR A 236 0.92 26.10 0.55
N ALA A 237 0.63 27.19 1.28
CA ALA A 237 -0.73 27.61 1.59
C ALA A 237 -1.45 28.07 0.34
N ALA A 238 -0.81 28.90 -0.50
CA ALA A 238 -1.34 29.30 -1.80
C ALA A 238 -1.62 28.10 -2.72
N LEU A 239 -0.68 27.14 -2.82
CA LEU A 239 -0.86 25.93 -3.62
C LEU A 239 -2.04 25.09 -3.13
N PHE A 240 -2.14 24.87 -1.81
CA PHE A 240 -3.21 24.08 -1.21
C PHE A 240 -4.58 24.77 -1.37
N ASN A 241 -4.65 26.09 -1.14
CA ASN A 241 -5.87 26.87 -1.32
C ASN A 241 -6.35 26.83 -2.78
N LEU A 242 -5.43 26.89 -3.73
CA LEU A 242 -5.74 26.77 -5.15
C LEU A 242 -6.29 25.37 -5.46
N VAL A 243 -5.54 24.31 -5.17
CA VAL A 243 -5.91 22.95 -5.62
C VAL A 243 -7.09 22.38 -4.82
N VAL A 244 -7.00 22.44 -3.49
CA VAL A 244 -7.95 21.76 -2.59
C VAL A 244 -9.17 22.63 -2.31
N MET A 245 -9.00 23.91 -1.98
CA MET A 245 -10.12 24.74 -1.54
C MET A 245 -10.91 25.32 -2.72
N LYS A 246 -10.24 25.85 -3.75
CA LYS A 246 -10.90 26.47 -4.91
C LYS A 246 -11.42 25.45 -5.93
N TYR A 247 -10.65 24.40 -6.21
CA TYR A 247 -11.01 23.38 -7.22
C TYR A 247 -11.41 22.02 -6.66
N ALA A 248 -11.50 21.84 -5.33
CA ALA A 248 -11.88 20.57 -4.68
C ALA A 248 -11.13 19.35 -5.25
N SER A 249 -9.88 19.55 -5.67
CA SER A 249 -9.05 18.58 -6.37
C SER A 249 -8.07 17.91 -5.41
N ASN A 250 -7.58 16.72 -5.79
CA ASN A 250 -6.63 15.97 -4.96
C ASN A 250 -5.20 16.40 -5.28
N LEU A 251 -4.44 16.79 -4.25
CA LEU A 251 -3.02 17.11 -4.37
C LEU A 251 -2.17 15.92 -3.93
N VAL A 252 -1.22 15.52 -4.77
CA VAL A 252 -0.21 14.50 -4.45
C VAL A 252 1.16 15.15 -4.63
N GLY A 253 1.94 15.19 -3.56
CA GLY A 253 3.29 15.74 -3.61
C GLY A 253 4.31 14.66 -3.29
N VAL A 254 5.36 14.53 -4.10
CA VAL A 254 6.49 13.66 -3.81
C VAL A 254 7.60 14.45 -3.15
N TYR A 255 8.18 13.90 -2.09
CA TYR A 255 9.32 14.47 -1.39
C TYR A 255 10.41 13.40 -1.29
N HIS A 256 11.56 13.68 -1.90
CA HIS A 256 12.72 12.82 -1.88
C HIS A 256 13.45 12.95 -0.54
N GLY A 257 13.51 11.87 0.25
CA GLY A 257 14.14 11.82 1.56
C GLY A 257 15.66 11.85 1.52
N ASP A 258 16.25 11.57 0.35
CA ASP A 258 17.68 11.63 0.06
C ASP A 258 18.18 13.02 -0.34
N VAL A 259 17.29 14.00 -0.52
CA VAL A 259 17.67 15.39 -0.76
C VAL A 259 17.95 16.08 0.57
N LEU A 260 19.21 16.44 0.79
CA LEU A 260 19.63 17.16 1.99
C LEU A 260 19.21 18.63 1.87
N PRO A 261 18.45 19.16 2.84
CA PRO A 261 18.11 20.57 2.85
C PRO A 261 19.38 21.41 3.00
N GLU A 262 19.54 22.42 2.14
CA GLU A 262 20.64 23.37 2.33
C GLU A 262 20.38 24.20 3.59
N PRO A 263 21.34 24.28 4.53
CA PRO A 263 21.18 25.11 5.72
C PRO A 263 21.08 26.58 5.29
N SER A 264 20.05 27.28 5.77
CA SER A 264 19.86 28.71 5.51
C SER A 264 21.07 29.49 5.99
N ALA A 265 21.95 29.92 5.07
CA ALA A 265 23.18 30.65 5.39
C ALA A 265 22.96 31.98 6.13
N SER A 266 21.72 32.50 6.10
CA SER A 266 21.33 33.80 6.63
C SER A 266 20.76 33.76 8.06
N GLY A 267 20.53 32.59 8.66
CA GLY A 267 19.95 32.47 10.02
C GLY A 267 18.51 33.01 10.18
N ALA A 268 17.93 33.60 9.13
CA ALA A 268 16.59 34.20 9.14
C ALA A 268 15.48 33.16 9.40
N ASP A 269 15.73 31.90 9.06
CA ASP A 269 14.79 30.78 9.19
C ASP A 269 15.13 29.84 10.36
N ALA A 270 15.93 30.29 11.34
CA ALA A 270 16.39 29.44 12.44
C ALA A 270 15.24 28.79 13.26
N TYR A 271 14.07 29.42 13.27
CA TYR A 271 12.86 28.93 13.95
C TYR A 271 11.82 28.34 12.99
N ALA A 272 12.05 28.39 11.68
CA ALA A 272 11.13 27.83 10.72
C ALA A 272 11.27 26.29 10.72
N PRO A 273 10.16 25.53 10.73
CA PRO A 273 10.24 24.09 10.62
C PRO A 273 10.84 23.70 9.26
N PRO A 274 11.61 22.61 9.19
CA PRO A 274 12.14 22.14 7.92
C PRO A 274 10.98 21.77 6.96
N PRO A 275 11.17 21.92 5.64
CA PRO A 275 10.09 21.71 4.65
C PRO A 275 9.38 20.37 4.77
N LEU A 276 10.12 19.29 5.05
CA LEU A 276 9.56 17.96 5.27
C LEU A 276 8.58 17.93 6.45
N GLU A 277 8.92 18.55 7.58
CA GLU A 277 8.06 18.55 8.76
C GLU A 277 6.80 19.40 8.54
N LEU A 278 6.91 20.52 7.83
CA LEU A 278 5.76 21.31 7.40
C LEU A 278 4.82 20.49 6.51
N LEU A 279 5.38 19.77 5.52
CA LEU A 279 4.58 18.93 4.61
C LEU A 279 3.94 17.75 5.35
N LYS A 280 4.66 17.06 6.23
CA LYS A 280 4.10 16.01 7.09
C LYS A 280 2.99 16.57 7.97
N PHE A 281 3.11 17.78 8.47
CA PHE A 281 2.06 18.41 9.27
C PHE A 281 0.80 18.68 8.45
N MET A 282 0.93 19.20 7.23
CA MET A 282 -0.19 19.50 6.33
C MET A 282 -0.83 18.25 5.70
N ALA A 283 -0.08 17.16 5.54
CA ALA A 283 -0.54 15.95 4.87
C ALA A 283 -1.70 15.27 5.61
N THR A 284 -2.73 14.87 4.85
CA THR A 284 -3.81 14.01 5.36
C THR A 284 -3.49 12.53 5.21
N SER A 285 -2.66 12.18 4.22
CA SER A 285 -2.10 10.85 4.08
C SER A 285 -0.61 10.96 3.79
N ILE A 286 0.21 10.15 4.46
CA ILE A 286 1.64 10.05 4.23
C ILE A 286 1.92 8.64 3.74
N ILE A 287 2.66 8.51 2.64
CA ILE A 287 2.99 7.21 2.03
C ILE A 287 4.49 7.13 1.88
N THR A 288 5.15 6.28 2.65
CA THR A 288 6.58 6.00 2.51
C THR A 288 6.81 4.83 1.55
N CYS A 289 7.71 5.03 0.60
CA CYS A 289 8.06 4.07 -0.43
C CYS A 289 9.24 3.21 0.03
N ARG A 290 9.08 1.89 0.08
CA ARG A 290 10.13 0.93 0.44
C ARG A 290 10.29 -0.14 -0.65
N SER A 291 11.53 -0.54 -0.92
CA SER A 291 11.80 -1.64 -1.87
C SER A 291 11.36 -2.98 -1.25
N LEU A 292 10.65 -3.80 -2.01
CA LEU A 292 10.21 -5.13 -1.56
C LEU A 292 11.40 -5.99 -1.14
N ALA A 293 12.48 -5.99 -1.92
CA ALA A 293 13.67 -6.79 -1.63
C ALA A 293 14.31 -6.41 -0.28
N HIS A 294 14.35 -5.12 0.05
CA HIS A 294 14.89 -4.62 1.31
C HIS A 294 14.01 -5.03 2.50
N VAL A 295 12.69 -4.91 2.35
CA VAL A 295 11.72 -5.34 3.38
C VAL A 295 11.80 -6.86 3.62
N LEU A 296 11.93 -7.66 2.56
CA LEU A 296 12.12 -9.10 2.67
C LEU A 296 13.46 -9.48 3.31
N ALA A 297 14.53 -8.75 3.00
CA ALA A 297 15.84 -8.97 3.61
C ALA A 297 15.82 -8.64 5.11
N ALA A 298 15.21 -7.52 5.50
CA ALA A 298 15.01 -7.14 6.89
C ALA A 298 14.18 -8.20 7.65
N LYS A 299 13.09 -8.68 7.05
CA LYS A 299 12.30 -9.77 7.62
C LYS A 299 13.13 -11.06 7.78
N ALA A 300 13.87 -11.45 6.75
CA ALA A 300 14.66 -12.68 6.78
C ALA A 300 15.82 -12.63 7.78
N ALA A 301 16.37 -11.44 8.05
CA ALA A 301 17.33 -11.23 9.13
C ALA A 301 16.65 -11.40 10.50
N ARG A 302 15.51 -10.74 10.71
CA ARG A 302 14.72 -10.83 11.96
C ARG A 302 14.32 -12.27 12.29
N GLU A 303 13.87 -13.04 11.31
CA GLU A 303 13.50 -14.45 11.48
C GLU A 303 14.68 -15.35 11.83
N ARG A 304 15.89 -14.97 11.42
CA ARG A 304 17.12 -15.68 11.76
C ARG A 304 17.82 -15.09 12.99
N SER A 305 17.20 -14.10 13.66
CA SER A 305 17.82 -13.33 14.74
C SER A 305 19.17 -12.74 14.37
N LEU A 306 19.34 -12.36 13.10
CA LEU A 306 20.51 -11.63 12.59
C LEU A 306 20.26 -10.12 12.67
N ALA A 307 21.34 -9.35 12.68
CA ALA A 307 21.25 -7.90 12.58
C ALA A 307 20.51 -7.50 11.30
N GLU A 308 19.58 -6.55 11.41
CA GLU A 308 18.81 -6.08 10.27
C GLU A 308 19.74 -5.33 9.28
N PRO A 309 19.69 -5.65 7.98
CA PRO A 309 20.45 -4.91 6.99
C PRO A 309 19.97 -3.46 6.93
N THR A 310 20.90 -2.53 7.07
CA THR A 310 20.66 -1.10 6.89
C THR A 310 20.72 -0.73 5.42
N PHE A 311 19.74 0.05 4.94
CA PHE A 311 19.69 0.51 3.56
C PHE A 311 19.61 2.04 3.49
N GLY A 312 20.21 2.61 2.44
CA GLY A 312 20.12 4.05 2.11
C GLY A 312 20.85 4.91 3.12
N MET A 313 20.21 6.01 3.53
CA MET A 313 20.79 6.98 4.47
C MET A 313 21.16 6.34 5.82
N GLN A 314 20.53 5.23 6.20
CA GLN A 314 20.83 4.52 7.45
C GLN A 314 22.21 3.84 7.44
N THR A 315 22.79 3.58 6.27
CA THR A 315 24.13 2.99 6.16
C THR A 315 25.22 3.99 6.57
N GLY A 316 24.92 5.30 6.64
CA GLY A 316 25.88 6.34 6.99
C GLY A 316 27.00 6.52 5.95
N ALA A 317 26.83 5.96 4.75
CA ALA A 317 27.79 6.10 3.67
C ALA A 317 27.67 7.50 3.06
N GLU A 318 28.77 8.23 2.98
CA GLU A 318 28.82 9.55 2.34
C GLU A 318 28.73 9.42 0.81
N GLY A 319 28.01 10.34 0.18
CA GLY A 319 27.82 10.40 -1.27
C GLY A 319 26.51 9.77 -1.77
N ILE A 320 26.37 9.67 -3.09
CA ILE A 320 25.17 9.12 -3.74
C ILE A 320 25.28 7.59 -3.75
N VAL A 321 24.65 6.93 -2.77
CA VAL A 321 24.69 5.47 -2.62
C VAL A 321 23.32 4.87 -2.88
N GLN A 322 23.24 4.02 -3.91
CA GLN A 322 22.09 3.16 -4.14
C GLN A 322 22.41 1.74 -3.70
N CYS A 323 21.58 1.18 -2.82
CA CYS A 323 21.78 -0.18 -2.33
C CYS A 323 21.46 -1.23 -3.40
N LEU A 324 22.09 -2.40 -3.29
CA LEU A 324 21.75 -3.56 -4.11
C LEU A 324 20.27 -3.92 -3.94
N HIS A 325 19.65 -4.38 -5.02
CA HIS A 325 18.20 -4.71 -5.05
C HIS A 325 17.26 -3.53 -4.71
N ALA A 326 17.74 -2.30 -4.85
CA ALA A 326 16.89 -1.12 -4.93
C ALA A 326 15.92 -1.20 -6.12
N ASN A 327 14.79 -0.51 -6.02
CA ASN A 327 13.76 -0.39 -7.06
C ASN A 327 13.32 -1.77 -7.61
N ASP A 328 12.90 -2.67 -6.72
CA ASP A 328 12.48 -4.02 -7.11
C ASP A 328 11.34 -3.97 -8.15
N GLN A 329 11.55 -4.62 -9.28
CA GLN A 329 10.59 -4.68 -10.39
C GLN A 329 9.33 -5.48 -10.05
N ARG A 330 9.37 -6.32 -9.01
CA ARG A 330 8.22 -7.12 -8.56
C ARG A 330 7.09 -6.25 -8.00
N GLY A 331 7.44 -5.09 -7.45
CA GLY A 331 6.49 -4.16 -6.85
C GLY A 331 7.10 -3.35 -5.73
N ILE A 332 6.28 -2.46 -5.18
CA ILE A 332 6.67 -1.50 -4.15
C ILE A 332 5.94 -1.82 -2.85
N VAL A 333 6.61 -1.64 -1.72
CA VAL A 333 6.00 -1.67 -0.39
C VAL A 333 5.69 -0.24 0.03
N LEU A 334 4.49 -0.02 0.54
CA LEU A 334 3.98 1.28 0.95
C LEU A 334 3.66 1.22 2.44
N GLU A 335 4.37 1.98 3.26
CA GLU A 335 3.97 2.21 4.65
C GLU A 335 3.13 3.48 4.64
N ALA A 336 1.83 3.33 4.86
CA ALA A 336 0.88 4.41 4.72
C ALA A 336 0.32 4.80 6.08
N GLU A 337 0.36 6.09 6.37
CA GLU A 337 -0.29 6.71 7.51
C GLU A 337 -1.47 7.53 7.01
N PHE A 338 -2.68 7.15 7.42
CA PHE A 338 -3.92 7.87 7.13
C PHE A 338 -4.37 8.63 8.36
N ARG A 339 -4.55 9.94 8.24
CA ARG A 339 -5.07 10.77 9.35
C ARG A 339 -6.58 10.85 9.30
N ARG A 340 -7.23 10.39 10.36
CA ARG A 340 -8.69 10.46 10.49
C ARG A 340 -9.12 11.91 10.78
N LYS A 341 -10.41 12.19 10.58
CA LYS A 341 -11.03 13.48 10.99
C LYS A 341 -10.89 13.77 12.50
N SER A 342 -10.67 12.74 13.31
CA SER A 342 -10.39 12.86 14.74
C SER A 342 -8.94 13.24 15.06
N GLY A 343 -8.08 13.41 14.04
CA GLY A 343 -6.64 13.66 14.19
C GLY A 343 -5.80 12.42 14.49
N ARG A 344 -6.41 11.28 14.83
CA ARG A 344 -5.67 10.04 15.12
C ARG A 344 -5.13 9.42 13.83
N PRO A 345 -3.82 9.12 13.75
CA PRO A 345 -3.25 8.40 12.61
C PRO A 345 -3.60 6.91 12.67
N GLU A 346 -3.78 6.32 11.49
CA GLU A 346 -3.95 4.89 11.25
C GLU A 346 -2.89 4.45 10.23
N SER A 347 -1.94 3.64 10.69
CA SER A 347 -0.78 3.22 9.90
C SER A 347 -0.89 1.78 9.47
N GLU A 348 -0.63 1.50 8.20
CA GLU A 348 -0.69 0.15 7.64
C GLU A 348 0.37 -0.06 6.55
N THR A 349 0.87 -1.29 6.40
CA THR A 349 1.85 -1.65 5.38
C THR A 349 1.21 -2.45 4.24
N TYR A 350 1.37 -1.95 3.03
CA TYR A 350 0.78 -2.51 1.82
C TYR A 350 1.85 -2.95 0.84
N PHE A 351 1.52 -3.96 0.05
CA PHE A 351 2.25 -4.29 -1.16
C PHE A 351 1.44 -3.88 -2.39
N LEU A 352 2.08 -3.16 -3.29
CA LEU A 352 1.51 -2.72 -4.56
C LEU A 352 2.32 -3.29 -5.71
N ARG A 353 1.69 -4.14 -6.50
CA ARG A 353 2.31 -4.71 -7.70
C ARG A 353 2.31 -3.71 -8.87
N PRO A 354 3.26 -3.83 -9.82
CA PRO A 354 3.27 -3.00 -11.02
C PRO A 354 2.04 -3.25 -11.89
N VAL A 355 1.64 -2.20 -12.62
CA VAL A 355 0.53 -2.20 -13.56
C VAL A 355 0.83 -3.09 -14.76
N ARG A 356 -0.15 -3.87 -15.22
CA ARG A 356 -0.12 -4.56 -16.52
C ARG A 356 -1.38 -4.21 -17.32
N GLY A 357 -1.25 -4.12 -18.65
CA GLY A 357 -2.39 -3.82 -19.52
C GLY A 357 -3.54 -4.84 -19.41
N SER A 358 -3.23 -6.09 -19.05
CA SER A 358 -4.21 -7.15 -18.82
C SER A 358 -5.13 -6.90 -17.62
N ASP A 359 -4.74 -6.02 -16.70
CA ASP A 359 -5.44 -5.76 -15.43
C ASP A 359 -6.71 -4.94 -15.61
N PHE A 360 -6.84 -4.27 -16.75
CA PHE A 360 -7.98 -3.42 -17.08
C PHE A 360 -8.89 -4.11 -18.09
N HIS A 361 -10.17 -3.76 -18.03
CA HIS A 361 -11.09 -4.04 -19.12
C HIS A 361 -10.72 -3.21 -20.35
N GLN A 362 -11.24 -3.60 -21.51
CA GLN A 362 -11.14 -2.75 -22.67
C GLN A 362 -11.90 -1.43 -22.43
N PRO A 363 -11.36 -0.29 -22.86
CA PRO A 363 -12.07 0.99 -22.73
C PRO A 363 -13.37 0.93 -23.53
N ILE A 364 -14.47 1.37 -22.91
CA ILE A 364 -15.82 1.27 -23.48
C ILE A 364 -16.13 2.50 -24.34
N GLY A 365 -15.43 3.62 -24.11
CA GLY A 365 -15.64 4.88 -24.83
C GLY A 365 -14.39 5.43 -25.51
N PRO A 366 -14.56 6.28 -26.54
CA PRO A 366 -13.45 6.85 -27.32
C PRO A 366 -12.56 7.83 -26.52
N GLN A 367 -13.05 8.33 -25.38
CA GLN A 367 -12.33 9.24 -24.50
C GLN A 367 -11.63 8.54 -23.32
N GLN A 368 -11.87 7.23 -23.12
CA GLN A 368 -11.24 6.45 -22.06
C GLN A 368 -9.94 5.81 -22.56
N HIS A 369 -8.81 6.22 -21.99
CA HIS A 369 -7.52 5.60 -22.32
C HIS A 369 -7.33 4.22 -21.67
N TYR A 370 -8.00 3.99 -20.53
CA TYR A 370 -7.98 2.74 -19.79
C TYR A 370 -9.41 2.34 -19.43
N GLY A 371 -9.74 1.04 -19.49
CA GLY A 371 -11.01 0.54 -18.95
C GLY A 371 -10.97 0.42 -17.43
N THR A 372 -12.04 -0.14 -16.84
CA THR A 372 -12.12 -0.32 -15.39
C THR A 372 -11.17 -1.42 -14.90
N LEU A 373 -10.63 -1.25 -13.70
CA LEU A 373 -9.77 -2.25 -13.07
C LEU A 373 -10.54 -3.55 -12.79
N LYS A 374 -9.98 -4.71 -13.17
CA LYS A 374 -10.61 -6.03 -12.95
C LYS A 374 -10.58 -6.47 -11.49
N GLN A 375 -9.42 -6.30 -10.85
CA GLN A 375 -9.16 -6.74 -9.48
C GLN A 375 -8.23 -5.75 -8.79
N GLU A 376 -8.42 -5.57 -7.48
CA GLU A 376 -7.56 -4.68 -6.70
C GLU A 376 -6.11 -5.18 -6.70
N LEU A 377 -5.17 -4.25 -6.91
CA LEU A 377 -3.75 -4.55 -7.06
C LEU A 377 -2.98 -4.46 -5.74
N VAL A 378 -3.59 -3.80 -4.76
CA VAL A 378 -3.05 -3.63 -3.42
C VAL A 378 -3.48 -4.80 -2.55
N VAL A 379 -2.52 -5.33 -1.81
CA VAL A 379 -2.74 -6.30 -0.73
C VAL A 379 -1.99 -5.83 0.51
N LEU A 380 -2.37 -6.34 1.67
CA LEU A 380 -1.57 -6.13 2.87
C LEU A 380 -0.25 -6.87 2.74
N LEU A 381 0.83 -6.30 3.28
CA LEU A 381 2.16 -6.90 3.19
C LEU A 381 2.17 -8.31 3.79
N GLU A 382 1.44 -8.54 4.88
CA GLU A 382 1.27 -9.85 5.52
C GLU A 382 0.66 -10.93 4.62
N GLN A 383 -0.09 -10.53 3.59
CA GLN A 383 -0.71 -11.45 2.64
C GLN A 383 0.20 -11.77 1.45
N HIS A 384 1.27 -11.01 1.24
CA HIS A 384 2.17 -11.23 0.13
C HIS A 384 2.91 -12.57 0.32
N PRO A 385 2.90 -13.50 -0.65
CA PRO A 385 3.35 -14.88 -0.43
C PRO A 385 4.82 -15.03 -0.04
N ALA A 386 5.70 -14.09 -0.45
CA ALA A 386 7.10 -14.10 -0.03
C ALA A 386 7.31 -13.53 1.38
N PHE A 387 6.33 -12.76 1.89
CA PHE A 387 6.34 -12.17 3.23
C PHE A 387 5.50 -13.01 4.21
N ALA A 388 4.44 -13.66 3.75
CA ALA A 388 3.65 -14.60 4.54
C ALA A 388 4.44 -15.90 4.76
N ASN A 389 4.96 -16.09 5.97
CA ASN A 389 5.68 -17.33 6.29
C ASN A 389 4.72 -18.51 6.41
N LYS A 390 4.74 -19.43 5.44
CA LYS A 390 4.01 -20.71 5.56
C LYS A 390 4.53 -21.57 6.73
N ASN A 391 5.82 -21.46 7.08
CA ASN A 391 6.44 -22.23 8.16
C ASN A 391 5.92 -21.81 9.54
N VAL A 392 5.62 -20.53 9.76
CA VAL A 392 5.06 -20.04 11.04
C VAL A 392 3.58 -20.41 11.16
N VAL A 393 2.82 -20.37 10.06
CA VAL A 393 1.41 -20.82 10.06
C VAL A 393 1.30 -22.33 10.33
N GLY A 394 2.24 -23.13 9.82
CA GLY A 394 2.35 -24.56 10.16
C GLY A 394 2.74 -24.79 11.63
N MET A 395 3.63 -23.98 12.19
CA MET A 395 3.98 -24.05 13.62
C MET A 395 2.85 -23.61 14.54
N VAL A 396 2.02 -22.61 14.19
CA VAL A 396 0.86 -22.21 15.00
C VAL A 396 -0.22 -23.30 14.98
N ALA A 397 -0.44 -23.97 13.84
CA ALA A 397 -1.35 -25.11 13.75
C ALA A 397 -0.83 -26.39 14.44
N ALA A 398 0.49 -26.55 14.54
CA ALA A 398 1.13 -27.62 15.30
C ALA A 398 1.30 -27.29 16.80
N ALA A 399 1.38 -26.01 17.16
CA ALA A 399 1.54 -25.51 18.53
C ALA A 399 0.26 -25.64 19.36
N ASP A 400 -0.91 -25.71 18.72
CA ASP A 400 -2.16 -26.10 19.41
C ASP A 400 -2.13 -27.55 19.90
N ASN A 401 -1.20 -28.38 19.42
CA ASN A 401 -1.06 -29.76 19.87
C ASN A 401 0.20 -30.07 20.69
N GLU A 402 1.26 -29.25 20.70
CA GLU A 402 2.49 -29.65 21.40
C GLU A 402 3.55 -28.54 21.58
N MET A 403 3.14 -27.29 21.89
CA MET A 403 4.14 -26.30 22.33
C MET A 403 4.47 -26.50 23.82
N GLU A 404 5.37 -27.45 24.09
CA GLU A 404 6.16 -27.43 25.32
C GLU A 404 7.03 -26.18 25.29
N THR A 405 6.52 -25.10 25.86
CA THR A 405 7.32 -23.91 26.17
C THR A 405 8.51 -24.34 27.02
N SER A 406 9.74 -23.95 26.65
CA SER A 406 10.99 -24.28 27.34
C SER A 406 11.10 -23.74 28.78
N PHE A 407 10.06 -23.04 29.27
CA PHE A 407 9.83 -22.75 30.67
C PHE A 407 8.38 -23.10 31.02
N ASN A 408 8.13 -24.39 31.29
CA ASN A 408 6.86 -24.81 31.84
C ASN A 408 6.78 -24.29 33.29
N LEU A 409 6.18 -23.11 33.48
CA LEU A 409 5.95 -22.48 34.80
C LEU A 409 4.89 -23.20 35.62
N GLY A 410 4.29 -24.28 35.07
CA GLY A 410 3.42 -25.18 35.82
C GLY A 410 4.23 -26.11 36.70
N LEU A 411 3.90 -26.17 37.99
CA LEU A 411 4.40 -27.22 38.87
C LEU A 411 3.94 -28.57 38.32
N THR A 412 4.88 -29.48 38.08
CA THR A 412 4.57 -30.88 37.78
C THR A 412 3.74 -31.48 38.92
N ASP A 413 2.93 -32.50 38.66
CA ASP A 413 2.06 -33.08 39.69
C ASP A 413 2.86 -33.64 40.89
N LYS A 414 4.12 -34.04 40.66
CA LYS A 414 5.07 -34.40 41.71
C LYS A 414 5.50 -33.20 42.57
N GLN A 415 5.64 -32.01 41.99
CA GLN A 415 5.98 -30.79 42.73
C GLN A 415 4.76 -30.21 43.45
N LYS A 416 3.55 -30.34 42.89
CA LYS A 416 2.30 -29.99 43.58
C LYS A 416 2.07 -30.85 44.82
N THR A 417 2.20 -32.17 44.68
CA THR A 417 2.06 -33.10 45.81
C THR A 417 3.14 -32.88 46.87
N ALA A 418 4.38 -32.58 46.45
CA ALA A 418 5.44 -32.19 47.39
C ALA A 418 5.11 -30.88 48.12
N ARG A 419 4.59 -29.86 47.44
CA ARG A 419 4.16 -28.60 48.06
C ARG A 419 3.00 -28.81 49.05
N GLU A 420 2.05 -29.66 48.70
CA GLU A 420 0.88 -29.97 49.53
C GLU A 420 1.22 -30.86 50.74
N GLY A 421 2.31 -31.64 50.67
CA GLY A 421 2.82 -32.46 51.77
C GLY A 421 3.77 -31.75 52.73
N VAL A 422 4.15 -30.50 52.46
CA VAL A 422 4.97 -29.69 53.38
C VAL A 422 4.08 -29.17 54.49
N VAL A 423 4.21 -29.76 55.68
CA VAL A 423 3.49 -29.35 56.89
C VAL A 423 4.12 -28.07 57.43
N LEU A 424 3.48 -26.95 57.15
CA LEU A 424 3.82 -25.67 57.73
C LEU A 424 3.26 -25.60 59.16
N PRO A 425 4.05 -25.19 60.17
CA PRO A 425 3.52 -24.89 61.49
C PRO A 425 2.38 -23.87 61.38
N TYR A 426 1.22 -24.17 61.99
CA TYR A 426 0.01 -23.34 62.03
C TYR A 426 -0.84 -23.23 60.76
N PHE A 427 -0.54 -23.99 59.69
CA PHE A 427 -1.34 -23.94 58.44
C PHE A 427 -2.68 -24.68 58.53
N ASP A 428 -2.80 -25.63 59.46
CA ASP A 428 -4.08 -26.31 59.76
C ASP A 428 -5.12 -25.38 60.39
N ALA A 429 -4.70 -24.26 60.99
CA ALA A 429 -5.62 -23.28 61.58
C ALA A 429 -6.47 -22.53 60.53
N GLN A 430 -6.10 -22.58 59.25
CA GLN A 430 -6.84 -21.94 58.16
C GLN A 430 -7.78 -22.89 57.40
N LYS A 431 -7.62 -24.22 57.55
CA LYS A 431 -8.48 -25.23 56.92
C LYS A 431 -9.66 -25.58 57.82
N GLN A 432 -10.61 -24.65 57.88
CA GLN A 432 -12.06 -24.88 57.96
C GLN A 432 -12.67 -25.87 58.98
N GLU A 433 -11.98 -26.26 60.05
CA GLU A 433 -12.62 -27.06 61.13
C GLU A 433 -12.23 -26.66 62.57
N GLY A 434 -11.70 -25.44 62.79
CA GLY A 434 -11.60 -24.90 64.14
C GLY A 434 -10.78 -23.62 64.24
N GLY A 435 -11.45 -22.49 64.45
CA GLY A 435 -10.80 -21.26 64.92
C GLY A 435 -11.05 -20.04 64.04
N GLU A 436 -11.96 -19.18 64.49
CA GLU A 436 -12.14 -17.80 64.04
C GLU A 436 -10.92 -16.97 64.46
N GLY A 437 -9.77 -17.16 63.80
CA GLY A 437 -8.48 -16.60 64.24
C GLY A 437 -7.67 -16.08 63.06
N GLY A 438 -7.95 -14.86 62.62
CA GLY A 438 -7.19 -14.23 61.55
C GLY A 438 -7.78 -12.93 61.01
N ARG A 439 -8.40 -12.11 61.87
CA ARG A 439 -8.67 -10.70 61.54
C ARG A 439 -7.56 -9.88 62.18
N ILE A 440 -6.66 -9.37 61.36
CA ILE A 440 -5.70 -8.35 61.79
C ILE A 440 -6.52 -7.06 61.88
N LEU A 441 -6.88 -6.65 63.10
CA LEU A 441 -7.35 -5.28 63.33
C LEU A 441 -6.11 -4.38 63.45
N TYR A 442 -6.05 -3.38 62.58
CA TYR A 442 -5.12 -2.27 62.73
C TYR A 442 -5.78 -1.24 63.66
N ASP A 443 -5.24 -1.08 64.86
CA ASP A 443 -5.57 0.07 65.73
C ASP A 443 -4.62 1.20 65.36
N MET A 444 -5.17 2.30 64.84
CA MET A 444 -4.39 3.51 64.55
C MET A 444 -3.95 4.12 65.88
N GLY A 445 -2.64 4.27 66.08
CA GLY A 445 -2.10 5.01 67.23
C GLY A 445 -2.28 6.51 67.05
N GLU A 446 -2.49 7.25 68.15
CA GLU A 446 -2.63 8.72 68.15
C GLU A 446 -1.36 9.48 67.71
N GLU A 447 -0.29 8.77 67.33
CA GLU A 447 0.99 9.31 66.87
C GLU A 447 1.19 9.20 65.34
N ASP A 448 0.20 8.70 64.59
CA ASP A 448 0.26 8.56 63.13
C ASP A 448 -0.33 9.83 62.47
N ASP A 449 0.53 10.84 62.26
CA ASP A 449 0.24 12.10 61.57
C ASP A 449 0.11 11.86 60.07
N PHE A 450 -1.06 11.39 59.67
CA PHE A 450 -1.44 11.24 58.27
C PHE A 450 -1.51 12.63 57.60
N ASP A 451 -0.42 13.05 56.95
CA ASP A 451 -0.32 14.30 56.20
C ASP A 451 -1.22 14.24 54.95
N GLU A 452 -2.29 15.02 54.94
CA GLU A 452 -3.35 15.02 53.91
C GLU A 452 -2.89 15.60 52.54
N GLU A 453 -1.60 15.91 52.34
CA GLU A 453 -1.08 16.64 51.16
C GLU A 453 -0.37 15.75 50.12
N GLU A 454 -0.18 14.44 50.36
CA GLU A 454 0.64 13.58 49.46
C GLU A 454 -0.14 12.87 48.33
N ASP A 455 -1.47 13.01 48.26
CA ASP A 455 -2.32 12.22 47.35
C ASP A 455 -2.84 12.96 46.09
N GLU A 456 -2.10 13.96 45.59
CA GLU A 456 -2.32 14.49 44.23
C GLU A 456 -1.08 14.34 43.32
N ILE A 457 -0.85 13.13 42.80
CA ILE A 457 -0.04 12.90 41.58
C ILE A 457 -0.73 11.93 40.61
#